data_AF-A0A377BSH8-F1
#
_entry.id   AF-A0A377BSH8-F1
#
_cell.length_a   1.000
_cell.length_b   1.000
_cell.length_c   1.000
_cell.angle_alpha   90.00
_cell.angle_beta   90.00
_cell.angle_gamma   90.00
#
_symmetry.space_group_name_H-M   'P 1'
#
loop_
_entity.id
_entity.type
_entity.pdbx_description
1 polymer ?
#
loop_
_entity_poly.entity_id
_entity_poly.type
_entity_poly.pdbx_seq_one_letter_code
_entity_poly.pdbx_strand_id
1 'polypeptide(L)' 'MRRIKRDVNERGRSMDSVMAQYQKTVRPMFLQFIEPSKQYADIIVPRGGKNRIAIDILKAKISQFFE' A
#
# COMPACT_ATOMS: atom_id res chain seq x y z
N MET A 1 -8.45 -7.71 -2.15
CA MET A 1 -9.36 -7.31 -3.25
C MET A 1 -9.31 -5.84 -3.70
N ARG A 2 -8.42 -4.95 -3.19
CA ARG A 2 -8.34 -3.56 -3.70
C ARG A 2 -7.74 -3.44 -5.10
N ARG A 3 -6.61 -4.12 -5.33
CA ARG A 3 -5.90 -4.05 -6.60
C ARG A 3 -6.73 -4.56 -7.78
N ILE A 4 -7.37 -5.72 -7.63
CA ILE A 4 -8.19 -6.31 -8.71
C ILE A 4 -9.30 -5.34 -9.11
N LYS A 5 -10.07 -4.81 -8.15
CA LYS A 5 -11.12 -3.82 -8.42
C LYS A 5 -10.58 -2.60 -9.17
N ARG A 6 -9.46 -2.03 -8.71
CA ARG A 6 -8.83 -0.87 -9.35
C ARG A 6 -8.35 -1.19 -10.78
N ASP A 7 -7.61 -2.28 -10.95
CA ASP A 7 -6.99 -2.60 -12.24
C ASP A 7 -8.04 -3.00 -13.30
N VAL A 8 -9.16 -3.61 -12.89
CA VAL A 8 -10.29 -3.92 -13.80
C VAL A 8 -11.11 -2.65 -14.09
N ASN A 9 -11.58 -1.95 -13.06
CA ASN A 9 -12.56 -0.87 -13.23
C ASN A 9 -11.95 0.44 -13.73
N GLU A 10 -10.73 0.77 -13.32
CA GLU A 10 -10.10 2.08 -13.60
C GLU A 10 -9.03 1.99 -14.68
N ARG A 11 -8.51 0.79 -14.97
CA ARG A 11 -7.39 0.58 -15.92
C ARG A 11 -7.72 -0.38 -17.07
N GLY A 12 -8.96 -0.87 -17.15
CA GLY A 12 -9.47 -1.70 -18.25
C GLY A 12 -8.77 -3.06 -18.40
N ARG A 13 -8.18 -3.61 -17.34
CA ARG A 13 -7.49 -4.92 -17.41
C ARG A 13 -8.46 -6.08 -17.19
N SER A 14 -8.19 -7.22 -17.83
CA SER A 14 -8.91 -8.46 -17.52
C SER A 14 -8.48 -9.04 -16.17
N MET A 15 -9.39 -9.79 -15.54
CA MET A 15 -9.11 -10.46 -14.26
C MET A 15 -7.92 -11.41 -14.39
N ASP A 16 -7.84 -12.19 -15.47
CA ASP A 16 -6.75 -13.15 -15.71
C ASP A 16 -5.39 -12.47 -15.84
N SER A 17 -5.34 -11.35 -16.58
CA SER A 17 -4.10 -10.57 -16.73
C SER A 17 -3.60 -10.04 -15.38
N VAL A 18 -4.52 -9.54 -14.53
CA VAL A 18 -4.19 -9.03 -13.20
C VAL A 18 -3.70 -10.16 -12.29
N MET A 19 -4.33 -11.33 -12.33
CA MET A 19 -3.95 -12.49 -11.52
C MET A 19 -2.61 -13.06 -11.96
N ALA A 20 -2.38 -13.20 -13.28
CA ALA A 20 -1.11 -13.64 -13.84
C ALA A 20 0.03 -12.69 -13.44
N GLN A 21 -0.19 -11.37 -13.57
CA GLN A 21 0.82 -10.39 -13.14
C GLN A 21 1.06 -10.44 -11.63
N TYR A 22 0.02 -10.61 -10.81
CA TYR A 22 0.17 -10.69 -9.37
C TYR A 22 1.06 -11.87 -8.95
N GLN A 23 0.84 -13.04 -9.54
CA GLN A 23 1.61 -14.24 -9.24
C GLN A 23 3.03 -14.17 -9.79
N LYS A 24 3.19 -13.75 -11.05
CA LYS A 24 4.49 -13.75 -11.74
C LYS A 24 5.47 -12.71 -11.19
N THR A 25 5.00 -11.51 -10.84
CA THR A 25 5.90 -10.41 -10.49
C THR A 25 5.56 -9.78 -9.15
N VAL A 26 4.31 -9.38 -8.90
CA VAL A 26 4.03 -8.51 -7.74
C VAL A 26 4.19 -9.22 -6.40
N ARG A 27 3.74 -10.47 -6.25
CA ARG A 27 3.89 -11.22 -4.99
C ARG A 27 5.37 -11.58 -4.71
N PRO A 28 6.15 -12.14 -5.66
CA PRO A 28 7.57 -12.39 -5.44
C PRO A 28 8.34 -11.13 -5.06
N MET A 29 8.14 -10.02 -5.81
CA MET A 29 8.83 -8.77 -5.54
C MET A 29 8.44 -8.15 -4.20
N PHE A 30 7.17 -8.28 -3.80
CA PHE A 30 6.74 -7.86 -2.47
C PHE A 30 7.50 -8.63 -1.38
N LEU A 31 7.53 -9.97 -1.46
CA LEU A 31 8.19 -10.80 -0.46
C LEU A 31 9.72 -10.60 -0.42
N GLN A 32 10.34 -10.40 -1.57
CA GLN A 32 11.79 -10.28 -1.68
C GLN A 32 12.31 -8.88 -1.29
N PHE A 33 11.55 -7.82 -1.59
CA PHE A 33 12.07 -6.45 -1.47
C PHE A 33 11.23 -5.52 -0.59
N ILE A 34 9.91 -5.66 -0.58
CA ILE A 34 9.02 -4.73 0.15
C ILE A 34 8.74 -5.18 1.57
N GLU A 35 8.50 -6.48 1.80
CA GLU A 35 8.25 -7.00 3.14
C GLU A 35 9.49 -6.86 4.05
N PRO A 36 10.74 -7.12 3.58
CA PRO A 36 11.92 -6.90 4.41
C PRO A 36 12.14 -5.43 4.77
N SER A 37 11.73 -4.48 3.93
CA SER A 37 11.95 -3.06 4.23
C SER A 37 11.09 -2.55 5.39
N LYS A 38 10.03 -3.28 5.75
CA LYS A 38 9.17 -2.99 6.91
C LYS A 38 9.94 -2.87 8.23
N GLN A 39 11.06 -3.58 8.37
CA GLN A 39 11.87 -3.56 9.59
C GLN A 39 12.51 -2.19 9.87
N TYR A 40 12.63 -1.34 8.85
CA TYR A 40 13.26 -0.01 8.97
C TYR A 40 12.25 1.09 9.29
N ALA A 41 10.95 0.77 9.41
CA ALA A 41 9.93 1.77 9.69
C ALA A 41 9.86 2.10 11.19
N ASP A 42 9.87 3.39 11.53
CA ASP A 42 9.68 3.84 12.91
C ASP A 42 8.27 3.51 13.42
N ILE A 43 7.26 3.57 12.54
CA ILE A 43 5.85 3.35 12.87
C ILE A 43 5.17 2.53 11.78
N ILE A 44 4.40 1.52 12.19
CA ILE A 44 3.52 0.74 11.29
C ILE A 44 2.08 1.25 11.43
N VAL A 45 1.48 1.68 10.32
CA VAL A 45 0.08 2.16 10.30
C VAL A 45 -0.86 1.07 9.76
N PRO A 46 -1.65 0.40 10.63
CA PRO A 46 -2.64 -0.57 10.17
C PRO A 46 -3.86 0.13 9.56
N ARG A 47 -4.63 -0.60 8.75
CA ARG A 47 -5.89 -0.16 8.10
C ARG A 47 -5.74 1.02 7.10
N GLY A 48 -4.51 1.48 6.84
CA GLY A 48 -4.17 2.46 5.82
C GLY A 48 -5.09 3.69 5.85
N GLY A 49 -5.62 4.09 4.69
CA GLY A 49 -6.48 5.27 4.56
C GLY A 49 -7.79 5.29 5.36
N LYS A 50 -8.13 4.22 6.09
CA LYS A 50 -9.28 4.19 7.01
C LYS A 50 -8.90 4.52 8.46
N ASN A 51 -7.61 4.59 8.77
CA ASN A 51 -7.13 4.89 10.11
C ASN A 51 -7.01 6.41 10.30
N ARG A 52 -8.14 7.07 10.55
CA ARG A 52 -8.19 8.53 10.75
C ARG A 52 -7.26 8.99 11.87
N ILE A 53 -7.22 8.24 12.98
CA ILE A 53 -6.36 8.54 14.13
C ILE A 53 -4.88 8.59 13.72
N ALA A 54 -4.38 7.57 12.99
CA ALA A 54 -2.99 7.58 12.54
C ALA A 54 -2.70 8.72 11.54
N ILE A 55 -3.66 9.04 10.66
CA ILE A 55 -3.54 10.15 9.72
C ILE A 55 -3.45 11.49 10.47
N ASP A 56 -4.27 11.70 11.49
CA ASP A 56 -4.29 12.93 12.27
C ASP A 56 -3.00 13.11 13.07
N ILE A 57 -2.45 12.03 13.65
CA ILE A 57 -1.14 12.07 14.33
C ILE A 57 -0.03 12.46 13.36
N LEU A 58 0.02 11.84 12.17
CA LEU A 58 1.00 12.16 11.15
C LEU A 58 0.86 13.62 10.69
N LYS A 59 -0.38 14.08 10.48
CA LYS A 59 -0.66 15.47 10.10
C LYS A 59 -0.18 16.46 11.15
N ALA A 60 -0.49 16.22 12.42
CA ALA A 60 -0.03 17.06 13.52
C ALA A 60 1.50 17.10 13.60
N LYS A 61 2.17 15.94 13.42
CA LYS A 61 3.63 15.88 13.42
C LYS A 61 4.26 16.66 12.26
N ILE A 62 3.65 16.59 11.08
CA ILE A 62 4.08 17.37 9.90
C ILE A 62 3.91 18.86 10.17
N SER A 63 2.76 19.29 10.69
CA SER A 63 2.49 20.70 11.03
C SER A 63 3.51 21.29 12.01
N GLN A 64 3.96 20.50 12.98
CA GLN A 64 5.00 20.91 13.94
C GLN A 64 6.33 21.31 13.26
N PHE A 65 6.62 20.81 12.05
CA PHE A 65 7.85 21.17 11.32
C PHE A 65 7.73 22.48 10.53
N PHE A 66 6.53 23.05 10.43
CA PHE A 66 6.27 24.30 9.69
C PHE A 66 5.95 25.48 10.62
N GLU A 67 5.96 25.27 11.93
CA GLU A 67 6.01 26.30 12.98
C GLU A 67 7.46 26.58 13.36
#